data_AF-A0AB37G6L6-F1
#
_entry.id   AF-A0AB37G6L6-F1
#
_cell.length_a   1.000
_cell.length_b   1.000
_cell.length_c   1.000
_cell.angle_alpha   90.00
_cell.angle_beta   90.00
_cell.angle_gamma   90.00
#
_symmetry.space_group_name_H-M   'P 1'
#
loop_
_entity.id
_entity.type
_entity.pdbx_description
1 polymer ?
#
loop_
_entity_poly.entity_id
_entity_poly.type
_entity_poly.pdbx_seq_one_letter_code
_entity_poly.pdbx_strand_id
1 'polypeptide(L)'
;MNKAKELLNELQNLDMDIQSRIDEINELEAGLLSSPKWTADKVKGGQAKKVDDVYSQLVIMKEAIEQDTNEVINRKLELGRLINKLKNPKHRTILRMTYINKMYVDDICDSMGGMSSPTYYRLKKQAVKELDVILSELIVNDSNGTGMKSKIC
;
A
#
# COMPACT_ATOMS: atom_id res chain seq x y z
N MET A 1 -21.10 8.12 -5.33
CA MET A 1 -20.05 7.35 -4.62
C MET A 1 -19.09 8.36 -3.98
N ASN A 2 -18.62 8.13 -2.75
CA ASN A 2 -17.78 9.09 -2.01
C ASN A 2 -16.32 8.67 -2.19
N LYS A 3 -15.56 9.44 -2.97
CA LYS A 3 -14.19 9.10 -3.38
C LYS A 3 -13.26 8.95 -2.19
N ALA A 4 -13.45 9.75 -1.14
CA ALA A 4 -12.66 9.61 0.09
C ALA A 4 -12.86 8.24 0.74
N LYS A 5 -14.08 7.70 0.78
CA LYS A 5 -14.33 6.36 1.34
C LYS A 5 -13.70 5.25 0.51
N GLU A 6 -13.72 5.37 -0.81
CA GLU A 6 -13.07 4.40 -1.72
C GLU A 6 -11.56 4.38 -1.49
N LEU A 7 -10.91 5.54 -1.45
CA LEU A 7 -9.46 5.65 -1.19
C LEU A 7 -9.08 5.16 0.22
N LEU A 8 -9.90 5.44 1.23
CA LEU A 8 -9.65 4.95 2.58
C LEU A 8 -9.84 3.42 2.69
N ASN A 9 -10.78 2.86 1.94
CA ASN A 9 -10.97 1.41 1.83
C ASN A 9 -9.80 0.75 1.10
N GLU A 10 -9.33 1.35 0.00
CA GLU A 10 -8.11 0.95 -0.70
C GLU A 10 -6.92 0.93 0.29
N LEU A 11 -6.65 2.06 0.95
CA LEU A 11 -5.57 2.20 1.93
C LEU A 11 -5.59 1.11 3.01
N GLN A 12 -6.77 0.76 3.51
CA GLN A 12 -6.91 -0.25 4.57
C GLN A 12 -6.52 -1.66 4.09
N ASN A 13 -6.74 -1.96 2.81
CA ASN A 13 -6.53 -3.28 2.24
C ASN A 13 -5.14 -3.48 1.65
N LEU A 14 -4.40 -2.41 1.32
CA LEU A 14 -3.04 -2.50 0.75
C LEU A 14 -2.06 -3.30 1.62
N ASP A 15 -2.26 -3.40 2.94
CA ASP A 15 -1.40 -4.24 3.79
C ASP A 15 -1.55 -5.73 3.50
N MET A 16 -2.75 -6.18 3.12
CA MET A 16 -2.95 -7.59 2.74
C MET A 16 -2.23 -7.87 1.43
N ASP A 17 -2.30 -6.94 0.48
CA ASP A 17 -1.60 -7.05 -0.80
C ASP A 17 -0.08 -7.08 -0.60
N ILE A 18 0.46 -6.22 0.28
CA ILE A 18 1.88 -6.22 0.65
C ILE A 18 2.26 -7.56 1.29
N GLN A 19 1.49 -8.04 2.25
CA GLN A 19 1.80 -9.29 2.95
C GLN A 19 1.75 -10.49 1.99
N SER A 20 0.73 -10.56 1.12
CA SER A 20 0.61 -11.63 0.12
C SER A 20 1.82 -11.70 -0.81
N ARG A 21 2.40 -10.56 -1.20
CA ARG A 21 3.57 -10.51 -2.07
C ARG A 21 4.86 -10.88 -1.32
N ILE A 22 4.98 -10.49 -0.05
CA ILE A 22 6.07 -10.93 0.81
C ILE A 22 6.02 -12.44 1.01
N ASP A 23 4.83 -13.00 1.21
CA ASP A 23 4.63 -14.44 1.38
C ASP A 23 5.00 -15.20 0.09
N GLU A 24 4.63 -14.67 -1.08
CA GLU A 24 5.04 -15.22 -2.38
C GLU A 24 6.57 -15.25 -2.55
N ILE A 25 7.28 -14.19 -2.16
CA ILE A 25 8.75 -14.16 -2.16
C ILE A 25 9.31 -15.24 -1.22
N ASN A 26 8.78 -15.35 -0.01
CA ASN A 26 9.25 -16.33 0.98
C ASN A 26 9.02 -17.78 0.50
N GLU A 27 7.89 -18.05 -0.14
CA GLU A 27 7.57 -19.37 -0.72
C GLU A 27 8.55 -19.74 -1.85
N LEU A 28 8.88 -18.79 -2.73
CA LEU A 28 9.87 -18.97 -3.78
C LEU A 28 11.26 -19.30 -3.20
N GLU A 29 11.68 -18.59 -2.15
CA GLU A 29 12.96 -18.84 -1.47
C GLU A 29 13.00 -20.20 -0.73
N ALA A 30 11.90 -20.58 -0.06
CA ALA A 30 11.79 -21.85 0.64
C ALA A 30 11.75 -23.06 -0.33
N GLY A 31 11.06 -22.92 -1.46
CA GLY A 31 11.05 -23.92 -2.54
C GLY A 31 12.44 -24.18 -3.12
N LEU A 32 13.29 -23.15 -3.17
CA LEU A 32 14.67 -23.25 -3.62
C LEU A 32 15.56 -24.01 -2.62
N LEU A 33 15.46 -23.68 -1.33
CA LEU A 33 16.25 -24.33 -0.27
C LEU A 33 15.86 -25.80 -0.05
N SER A 34 14.60 -26.14 -0.31
CA SER A 34 14.07 -27.50 -0.19
C SER A 34 14.26 -28.35 -1.45
N SER A 35 14.60 -27.74 -2.58
CA SER A 35 14.90 -28.48 -3.80
C SER A 35 16.15 -29.35 -3.62
N PRO A 36 16.09 -30.67 -3.87
CA PRO A 36 17.29 -31.50 -3.85
C PRO A 36 18.31 -30.86 -4.78
N LYS A 37 19.55 -30.66 -4.32
CA LYS A 37 20.65 -30.13 -5.14
C LYS A 37 20.58 -30.82 -6.50
N TRP A 38 20.12 -30.10 -7.52
CA TRP A 38 19.77 -30.66 -8.83
C TRP A 38 21.07 -31.17 -9.45
N THR A 39 21.45 -32.39 -9.09
CA THR A 39 22.59 -33.08 -9.65
C THR A 39 22.28 -33.24 -11.13
N ALA A 40 23.21 -32.78 -11.97
CA ALA A 40 23.11 -32.82 -13.42
C ALA A 40 23.06 -34.27 -13.93
N ASP A 41 21.96 -34.97 -13.68
CA ASP A 41 21.73 -36.27 -14.27
C ASP A 41 21.30 -36.05 -15.71
N LYS A 42 22.24 -36.36 -16.61
CA LYS A 42 22.01 -36.44 -18.04
C LYS A 42 21.02 -37.56 -18.33
N VAL A 43 19.72 -37.27 -18.22
CA VAL A 43 18.68 -38.12 -18.79
C VAL A 43 18.75 -37.99 -20.32
N LYS A 44 19.19 -39.06 -20.97
CA LYS A 44 19.25 -39.20 -22.43
C LYS A 44 17.86 -38.92 -23.03
N GLY A 45 17.70 -37.78 -23.72
CA GLY A 45 16.60 -37.57 -24.67
C GLY A 45 15.67 -36.38 -24.43
N GLY A 46 15.74 -35.69 -23.29
CA GLY A 46 15.01 -34.44 -23.06
C GLY A 46 15.92 -33.22 -23.15
N GLN A 47 15.43 -32.07 -23.65
CA GLN A 47 16.16 -30.80 -23.49
C GLN A 47 16.36 -30.54 -22.00
N ALA A 48 17.58 -30.76 -21.51
CA ALA A 48 17.94 -30.44 -20.14
C ALA A 48 17.87 -28.91 -19.96
N LYS A 49 16.90 -28.41 -19.19
CA LYS A 49 16.98 -27.03 -18.67
C LYS A 49 18.26 -26.93 -17.84
N LYS A 50 19.15 -26.01 -18.19
CA LYS A 50 20.38 -25.83 -17.43
C LYS A 50 20.01 -25.24 -16.07
N VAL A 51 20.73 -25.65 -15.03
CA VAL A 51 20.55 -25.15 -13.66
C VAL A 51 20.61 -23.60 -13.64
N ASP A 52 21.47 -23.02 -14.46
CA ASP A 52 21.62 -21.56 -14.62
C ASP A 52 20.36 -20.89 -15.19
N ASP A 53 19.64 -21.54 -16.11
CA ASP A 53 18.43 -20.98 -16.74
C ASP A 53 17.29 -20.91 -15.71
N VAL A 54 17.21 -21.89 -14.82
CA VAL A 54 16.21 -21.93 -13.74
C VAL A 54 16.51 -20.86 -12.70
N TYR A 55 17.77 -20.71 -12.31
CA TYR A 55 18.19 -19.65 -11.38
C TYR A 55 17.91 -18.25 -11.94
N SER A 56 18.21 -18.05 -13.23
CA SER A 56 17.94 -16.78 -13.93
C SER A 56 16.45 -16.44 -13.96
N GLN A 57 15.59 -17.42 -14.26
CA GLN A 57 14.12 -17.23 -14.23
C GLN A 57 13.62 -16.86 -12.83
N LEU A 58 14.17 -17.48 -11.80
CA LEU A 58 13.78 -17.22 -10.41
C LEU A 58 14.17 -15.82 -9.95
N VAL A 59 15.38 -15.34 -10.30
CA VAL A 59 15.80 -13.95 -10.03
C VAL A 59 14.84 -12.96 -10.70
N ILE A 60 14.50 -13.17 -11.97
CA ILE A 60 13.55 -12.31 -12.69
C ILE A 60 12.17 -12.30 -12.02
N MET A 61 11.66 -13.46 -11.59
CA MET A 61 10.37 -13.54 -10.89
C MET A 61 10.39 -12.80 -9.55
N LYS A 62 11.47 -12.94 -8.78
CA LYS A 62 11.65 -12.21 -7.52
C LYS A 62 11.69 -10.70 -7.74
N GLU A 63 12.49 -10.24 -8.71
CA GLU A 63 12.58 -8.81 -9.05
C GLU A 63 11.21 -8.24 -9.47
N ALA A 64 10.42 -9.00 -10.22
CA ALA A 64 9.07 -8.60 -10.61
C ALA A 64 8.14 -8.44 -9.38
N ILE A 65 8.14 -9.40 -8.45
CA ILE A 65 7.30 -9.33 -7.24
C ILE A 65 7.77 -8.20 -6.32
N GLU A 66 9.07 -7.96 -6.20
CA GLU A 66 9.63 -6.83 -5.46
C GLU A 66 9.23 -5.49 -6.08
N GLN A 67 9.28 -5.36 -7.41
CA GLN A 67 8.83 -4.17 -8.11
C GLN A 67 7.34 -3.91 -7.84
N ASP A 68 6.49 -4.93 -8.02
CA ASP A 68 5.07 -4.81 -7.74
C ASP A 68 4.79 -4.43 -6.27
N THR A 69 5.53 -5.01 -5.33
CA THR A 69 5.41 -4.70 -3.90
C THR A 69 5.74 -3.22 -3.64
N ASN A 70 6.78 -2.71 -4.29
CA ASN A 70 7.14 -1.29 -4.20
C ASN A 70 6.04 -0.38 -4.75
N GLU A 71 5.33 -0.78 -5.82
CA GLU A 71 4.19 -0.02 -6.34
C GLU A 71 3.04 0.06 -5.31
N VAL A 72 2.71 -1.05 -4.65
CA VAL A 72 1.68 -1.09 -3.59
C VAL A 72 2.09 -0.23 -2.39
N ILE A 73 3.36 -0.29 -1.97
CA ILE A 73 3.90 0.56 -0.90
C ILE A 73 3.84 2.04 -1.28
N ASN A 74 4.24 2.39 -2.50
CA ASN A 74 4.18 3.76 -3.01
C ASN A 74 2.74 4.28 -2.99
N ARG A 75 1.78 3.47 -3.44
CA ARG A 75 0.36 3.82 -3.38
C ARG A 75 -0.11 4.06 -1.94
N LYS A 76 0.28 3.19 -0.99
CA LYS A 76 -0.02 3.37 0.45
C LYS A 76 0.54 4.69 0.98
N LEU A 77 1.77 5.04 0.61
CA LEU A 77 2.42 6.29 1.01
C LEU A 77 1.71 7.51 0.42
N GLU A 78 1.29 7.47 -0.85
CA GLU A 78 0.51 8.52 -1.49
C GLU A 78 -0.82 8.77 -0.77
N LEU A 79 -1.58 7.71 -0.49
CA LEU A 79 -2.84 7.81 0.26
C LEU A 79 -2.63 8.36 1.68
N GLY A 80 -1.55 7.95 2.35
CA GLY A 80 -1.14 8.54 3.62
C GLY A 80 -0.80 10.03 3.53
N ARG A 81 -0.14 10.46 2.43
CA ARG A 81 0.15 11.89 2.17
C ARG A 81 -1.12 12.70 1.90
N LEU A 82 -2.16 12.12 1.29
CA LEU A 82 -3.46 12.78 1.13
C LEU A 82 -4.10 13.09 2.49
N ILE A 83 -4.04 12.16 3.45
CA ILE A 83 -4.50 12.41 4.83
C ILE A 83 -3.73 13.58 5.46
N ASN A 84 -2.41 13.69 5.21
CA ASN A 84 -1.61 14.80 5.74
C ASN A 84 -2.04 16.18 5.22
N LYS A 85 -2.78 16.27 4.10
CA LYS A 85 -3.29 17.54 3.56
C LYS A 85 -4.48 18.11 4.35
N LEU A 86 -5.13 17.31 5.22
CA LEU A 86 -6.22 17.79 6.05
C LEU A 86 -5.73 18.91 6.99
N LYS A 87 -6.50 20.00 7.08
CA LYS A 87 -6.16 21.18 7.88
C LYS A 87 -6.29 20.88 9.37
N ASN A 88 -7.35 20.16 9.76
CA ASN A 88 -7.61 19.86 11.16
C ASN A 88 -6.70 18.73 11.69
N PRO A 89 -5.84 18.98 12.70
CA PRO A 89 -4.97 17.95 13.27
C PRO A 89 -5.75 16.76 13.84
N LYS A 90 -6.91 16.99 14.46
CA LYS A 90 -7.75 15.89 15.00
C LYS A 90 -8.29 14.99 13.88
N HIS A 91 -8.60 15.56 12.72
CA HIS A 91 -9.02 14.80 11.55
C HIS A 91 -7.88 13.98 10.95
N ARG A 92 -6.66 14.53 10.90
CA ARG A 92 -5.46 13.74 10.52
C ARG A 92 -5.26 12.56 11.45
N THR A 93 -5.24 12.82 12.76
CA THR A 93 -4.98 11.80 13.78
C THR A 93 -6.00 10.67 13.71
N ILE A 94 -7.30 10.99 13.68
CA ILE A 94 -8.33 9.95 13.66
C ILE A 94 -8.25 9.08 12.39
N LEU A 95 -8.02 9.67 11.21
CA LEU A 95 -7.90 8.85 9.99
C LEU A 95 -6.62 8.01 9.98
N ARG A 96 -5.48 8.54 10.47
CA ARG A 96 -4.25 7.75 10.58
C ARG A 96 -4.43 6.58 11.53
N MET A 97 -4.96 6.83 12.72
CA MET A 97 -5.18 5.77 13.72
C MET A 97 -6.15 4.70 13.20
N THR A 98 -7.24 5.11 12.52
CA THR A 98 -8.23 4.18 11.98
C THR A 98 -7.73 3.38 10.78
N TYR A 99 -7.13 4.04 9.78
CA TYR A 99 -6.89 3.43 8.46
C TYR A 99 -5.45 3.02 8.22
N ILE A 100 -4.48 3.67 8.86
CA ILE A 100 -3.05 3.35 8.70
C ILE A 100 -2.58 2.45 9.85
N ASN A 101 -2.85 2.85 11.09
CA ASN A 101 -2.43 2.10 12.27
C ASN A 101 -3.40 0.97 12.63
N LYS A 102 -4.60 0.96 12.05
CA LYS A 102 -5.64 -0.07 12.26
C LYS A 102 -5.97 -0.31 13.74
N MET A 103 -5.96 0.76 14.54
CA MET A 103 -6.27 0.70 15.97
C MET A 103 -7.77 0.42 16.19
N TYR A 104 -8.09 -0.28 17.28
CA TYR A 104 -9.47 -0.47 17.70
C TYR A 104 -10.09 0.84 18.16
N VAL A 105 -11.40 0.98 18.02
CA VAL A 105 -12.12 2.22 18.35
C VAL A 105 -11.87 2.63 19.80
N ASP A 106 -11.84 1.68 20.72
CA ASP A 106 -11.61 1.94 22.15
C ASP A 106 -10.19 2.46 22.41
N ASP A 107 -9.16 1.85 21.79
CA ASP A 107 -7.78 2.35 21.88
C ASP A 107 -7.62 3.76 21.33
N ILE A 108 -8.32 4.09 20.24
CA ILE A 108 -8.34 5.44 19.65
C ILE A 108 -9.01 6.41 20.61
N CYS A 109 -10.15 6.02 21.16
CA CYS A 109 -10.91 6.82 22.11
C CYS A 109 -10.05 7.19 23.33
N ASP A 110 -9.33 6.22 23.88
CA ASP A 110 -8.40 6.41 25.00
C ASP A 110 -7.22 7.30 24.59
N SER A 111 -6.58 7.01 23.45
CA SER A 111 -5.43 7.75 22.93
C SER A 111 -5.76 9.21 22.58
N MET A 112 -7.02 9.54 22.30
CA MET A 112 -7.49 10.89 21.97
C MET A 112 -8.07 11.66 23.18
N GLY A 113 -7.69 11.27 24.39
CA GLY A 113 -8.07 11.96 25.63
C GLY A 113 -9.37 11.46 26.24
N GLY A 114 -9.69 10.17 26.07
CA GLY A 114 -10.87 9.54 26.66
C GLY A 114 -12.19 9.99 26.02
N MET A 115 -12.24 10.09 24.69
CA MET A 115 -13.46 10.47 23.98
C MET A 115 -14.44 9.29 23.86
N SER A 116 -15.74 9.56 23.77
CA SER A 116 -16.74 8.49 23.58
C SER A 116 -16.78 7.97 22.14
N SER A 117 -17.16 6.71 21.94
CA SER A 117 -17.30 6.09 20.61
C SER A 117 -18.23 6.89 19.66
N PRO A 118 -19.39 7.44 20.10
CA PRO A 118 -20.20 8.32 19.26
C PRO A 118 -19.44 9.57 18.78
N THR A 119 -18.61 10.14 19.64
CA THR A 119 -17.77 11.30 19.29
C THR A 119 -16.72 10.89 18.26
N TYR A 120 -16.12 9.71 18.40
CA TYR A 120 -15.20 9.14 17.42
C TYR A 120 -15.87 9.03 16.05
N TYR A 121 -17.05 8.39 15.95
CA TYR A 121 -17.74 8.24 14.66
C TYR A 121 -18.13 9.57 14.03
N ARG A 122 -18.55 10.56 14.84
CA ARG A 122 -18.84 11.91 14.36
C ARG A 122 -17.60 12.60 13.81
N LEU A 123 -16.48 12.53 14.54
CA LEU A 123 -15.22 13.13 14.15
C LEU A 123 -14.65 12.46 12.90
N LYS A 124 -14.68 11.13 12.83
CA LYS A 124 -14.32 10.36 11.63
C LYS A 124 -15.17 10.78 10.42
N LYS A 125 -16.49 10.91 10.59
CA LYS A 125 -17.39 11.36 9.50
C LYS A 125 -17.04 12.76 9.02
N GLN A 126 -16.66 13.68 9.92
CA GLN A 126 -16.21 15.02 9.56
C GLN A 126 -14.87 14.99 8.82
N ALA A 127 -13.92 14.18 9.29
CA ALA A 127 -12.62 14.00 8.64
C ALA A 127 -12.74 13.43 7.21
N VAL A 128 -13.60 12.43 7.01
CA VAL A 128 -13.87 11.86 5.68
C VAL A 128 -14.47 12.90 4.74
N LYS A 129 -15.37 13.77 5.24
CA LYS A 129 -15.93 14.87 4.43
C LYS A 129 -14.88 15.90 4.03
N GLU A 130 -14.00 16.28 4.95
CA GLU A 130 -12.90 17.20 4.62
C GLU A 130 -11.96 16.61 3.58
N LEU A 131 -11.65 15.31 3.67
CA LEU A 131 -10.85 14.62 2.66
C LEU A 131 -11.51 14.64 1.29
N ASP A 132 -12.82 14.40 1.22
CA ASP A 132 -13.60 14.41 -0.02
C ASP A 132 -13.58 15.79 -0.71
N VAL A 133 -13.59 16.87 0.07
CA VAL A 133 -13.45 18.25 -0.44
C VAL A 133 -12.06 18.45 -1.05
N ILE A 134 -10.98 18.09 -0.34
CA ILE A 134 -9.60 18.20 -0.85
C ILE A 134 -9.41 17.42 -2.16
N LEU A 135 -9.96 16.20 -2.21
CA LEU A 135 -9.89 15.38 -3.42
C LEU A 135 -10.61 16.02 -4.60
N SER A 136 -11.76 16.64 -4.34
CA SER A 136 -12.53 17.35 -5.37
C SER A 136 -11.78 18.58 -5.88
N GLU A 137 -11.12 19.34 -5.00
CA GLU A 137 -10.28 20.48 -5.36
C GLU A 137 -9.08 20.08 -6.22
N LEU A 138 -8.40 18.97 -5.89
CA LEU A 138 -7.26 18.47 -6.65
C LEU A 138 -7.64 18.08 -8.09
N ILE A 139 -8.78 17.40 -8.26
CA ILE A 139 -9.27 16.98 -9.59
C ILE A 139 -9.60 18.19 -10.47
N VAL A 140 -10.19 19.25 -9.91
CA VAL A 140 -10.49 20.49 -10.64
C VAL A 140 -9.19 21.18 -11.08
N ASN A 141 -8.14 21.14 -10.26
CA ASN A 141 -6.86 21.75 -10.58
C ASN A 141 -6.11 21.01 -11.71
N ASP A 142 -6.18 19.68 -11.76
CA ASP A 142 -5.62 18.88 -12.85
C ASP A 142 -6.36 19.12 -14.18
N SER A 143 -7.67 19.40 -14.11
CA SER A 143 -8.51 19.72 -15.28
C SER A 143 -8.19 21.08 -15.90
N ASN A 144 -7.64 22.02 -15.11
CA ASN A 144 -7.40 23.39 -15.53
C ASN A 144 -5.98 23.65 -16.06
N GLY A 145 -5.12 22.63 -16.17
CA GLY A 145 -3.88 22.69 -16.95
C GLY A 145 -3.01 23.92 -16.70
N THR A 146 -2.84 24.35 -15.44
CA THR A 146 -1.90 25.44 -15.14
C THR A 146 -0.51 24.85 -14.97
N GLY A 147 0.19 24.65 -16.09
CA GLY A 147 1.62 24.41 -16.10
C GLY A 147 2.33 25.57 -15.42
N MET A 148 2.68 25.40 -14.15
CA MET A 148 3.66 26.28 -13.50
C MET A 148 5.01 26.00 -14.14
N LYS A 149 5.41 26.92 -15.02
CA LYS A 149 6.77 27.01 -15.55
C LYS A 149 7.76 26.91 -14.39
N SER A 150 8.68 25.96 -14.51
CA SER A 150 9.94 25.95 -13.77
C SER A 150 10.54 27.35 -13.82
N LYS A 151 10.58 28.02 -12.66
CA LYS A 151 11.41 29.20 -12.47
C LYS A 151 12.75 28.67 -12.01
N ILE A 152 13.64 28.51 -12.97
CA ILE A 152 15.07 28.36 -12.75
C ILE A 152 15.52 29.58 -11.95
N CYS A 153 16.05 29.34 -10.75
CA CYS A 153 17.07 30.15 -10.09
C CYS A 153 18.09 29.17 -9.52
#